data_AF-A0A949VXT2-F1
#
_entry.id   AF-A0A949VXT2-F1
#
_cell.length_a   1.000
_cell.length_b   1.000
_cell.length_c   1.000
_cell.angle_alpha   90.00
_cell.angle_beta   90.00
_cell.angle_gamma   90.00
#
_symmetry.space_group_name_H-M   'P 1'
#
loop_
_entity.id
_entity.type
_entity.pdbx_description
1 polymer ?
#
loop_
_entity_poly.entity_id
_entity_poly.type
_entity_poly.pdbx_seq_one_letter_code
_entity_poly.pdbx_strand_id
1 'polypeptide(L)'
;MPRDYRHYQEKKDNKNFKKENASNTPKKPFAFMIDSFYDEAGNLKAELISNVGEKNVEQLSSLISTEGTKTSQIRKFYDSFIKSYNNFLNIDSKKENVFKVQLLILKAQVEYSYARRNVKQAFKDFIDNRFDLVIKSDKFRNDFKALKSHFEVLIAYLPKN
;
A
#
# COMPACT_ATOMS: atom_id res chain seq x y z
N MET A 1 54.71 18.88 -31.10
CA MET A 1 55.01 19.20 -29.69
C MET A 1 53.69 19.48 -28.97
N PRO A 2 53.42 18.87 -27.79
CA PRO A 2 52.09 18.84 -27.17
C PRO A 2 51.76 20.09 -26.36
N ARG A 3 50.45 20.33 -26.21
CA ARG A 3 49.82 21.53 -25.66
C ARG A 3 50.02 21.71 -24.14
N ASP A 4 50.14 22.99 -23.81
CA ASP A 4 50.24 23.66 -22.52
C ASP A 4 49.24 23.13 -21.47
N TYR A 5 49.75 22.66 -20.33
CA TYR A 5 48.96 22.31 -19.13
C TYR A 5 48.66 23.60 -18.35
N ARG A 6 47.41 24.05 -18.34
CA ARG A 6 46.96 25.11 -17.41
C ARG A 6 45.90 24.59 -16.44
N HIS A 7 46.17 24.95 -15.18
CA HIS A 7 45.46 24.67 -13.95
C HIS A 7 43.93 24.68 -14.03
N TYR A 8 43.31 23.64 -13.46
CA TYR A 8 41.99 23.76 -12.83
C TYR A 8 42.17 23.73 -11.31
N GLN A 9 41.91 24.88 -10.71
CA GLN A 9 41.67 25.07 -9.27
C GLN A 9 40.27 24.56 -8.89
N GLU A 10 40.15 24.12 -7.64
CA GLU A 10 38.99 23.54 -6.97
C GLU A 10 37.67 24.33 -7.10
N LYS A 11 36.54 23.62 -7.17
CA LYS A 11 35.31 24.03 -6.47
C LYS A 11 34.70 22.83 -5.74
N LYS A 12 34.91 22.82 -4.43
CA LYS A 12 34.24 21.97 -3.44
C LYS A 12 32.82 22.50 -3.23
N ASP A 13 31.85 22.00 -4.00
CA ASP A 13 30.44 22.24 -3.70
C ASP A 13 29.93 21.18 -2.73
N ASN A 14 30.22 21.43 -1.45
CA ASN A 14 29.74 20.67 -0.31
C ASN A 14 28.25 20.98 -0.09
N LYS A 15 27.37 20.33 -0.85
CA LYS A 15 25.92 20.42 -0.63
C LYS A 15 25.54 19.60 0.61
N ASN A 16 25.41 20.31 1.73
CA ASN A 16 24.75 19.91 2.96
C ASN A 16 23.46 19.12 2.68
N PHE A 17 23.54 17.79 2.75
CA PHE A 17 22.38 16.94 3.00
C PHE A 17 21.92 17.23 4.43
N LYS A 18 20.93 18.11 4.57
CA LYS A 18 20.15 18.19 5.81
C LYS A 18 19.48 16.83 5.99
N LYS A 19 20.02 16.02 6.90
CA LYS A 19 19.31 14.91 7.53
C LYS A 19 18.13 15.52 8.28
N GLU A 20 16.96 15.53 7.64
CA GLU A 20 15.71 15.73 8.37
C GLU A 20 15.54 14.52 9.28
N ASN A 21 15.73 14.76 10.58
CA ASN A 21 15.46 13.80 11.64
C ASN A 21 14.01 13.35 11.49
N ALA A 22 13.82 12.09 11.08
CA ALA A 22 12.54 11.42 11.15
C ALA A 22 12.06 11.50 12.61
N SER A 23 11.03 12.32 12.85
CA SER A 23 10.42 12.46 14.17
C SER A 23 9.91 11.10 14.60
N ASN A 24 10.58 10.52 15.60
CA ASN A 24 10.24 9.23 16.19
C ASN A 24 9.04 9.38 17.15
N THR A 25 8.02 10.10 16.71
CA THR A 25 6.72 10.13 17.38
C THR A 25 6.08 8.76 17.16
N PRO A 26 5.69 8.03 18.22
CA PRO A 26 4.97 6.78 18.07
C PRO A 26 3.71 7.06 17.25
N LYS A 27 3.68 6.56 16.01
CA LYS A 27 2.51 6.68 15.14
C LYS A 27 1.34 6.05 15.90
N LYS A 28 0.33 6.86 16.23
CA LYS A 28 -0.93 6.36 16.80
C LYS A 28 -1.42 5.23 15.88
N PRO A 29 -1.83 4.06 16.42
CA PRO A 29 -2.26 2.95 15.59
C PRO A 29 -3.39 3.43 14.69
N PHE A 30 -3.26 3.12 13.40
CA PHE A 30 -4.29 3.43 12.42
C PHE A 30 -5.63 2.84 12.89
N ALA A 31 -6.67 3.67 12.95
CA ALA A 31 -7.93 3.30 13.58
C ALA A 31 -8.61 2.08 12.93
N PHE A 32 -8.24 1.78 11.68
CA PHE A 32 -8.77 0.70 10.85
C PHE A 32 -7.75 -0.42 10.60
N MET A 33 -6.77 -0.61 11.51
CA MET A 33 -5.94 -1.83 11.49
C MET A 33 -6.80 -3.06 11.72
N ILE A 34 -6.53 -4.11 10.94
CA ILE A 34 -7.09 -5.45 11.17
C ILE A 34 -5.96 -6.44 11.47
N ASP A 35 -6.29 -7.48 12.20
CA ASP A 35 -5.41 -8.60 12.59
C ASP A 35 -5.63 -9.85 11.71
N SER A 36 -6.83 -9.98 11.15
CA SER A 36 -7.27 -11.08 10.30
C SER A 36 -8.40 -10.59 9.40
N PHE A 37 -8.51 -11.18 8.21
CA PHE A 37 -9.67 -11.03 7.33
C PHE A 37 -10.88 -11.84 7.80
N TYR A 38 -10.65 -12.87 8.60
CA TYR A 38 -11.67 -13.83 9.00
C TYR A 38 -12.03 -13.69 10.47
N ASP A 39 -13.30 -13.93 10.78
CA ASP A 39 -13.80 -14.06 12.14
C ASP A 39 -13.41 -15.41 12.76
N GLU A 40 -13.81 -15.63 14.02
CA GLU A 40 -13.54 -16.87 14.76
C GLU A 40 -14.20 -18.10 14.12
N ALA A 41 -15.28 -17.91 13.36
CA ALA A 41 -15.97 -18.96 12.63
C ALA A 41 -15.34 -19.24 11.25
N GLY A 42 -14.32 -18.48 10.86
CA GLY A 42 -13.64 -18.61 9.57
C GLY A 42 -14.36 -17.94 8.41
N ASN A 43 -15.38 -17.11 8.67
CA ASN A 43 -16.06 -16.31 7.66
C ASN A 43 -15.33 -14.98 7.44
N LEU A 44 -15.42 -14.43 6.23
CA LEU A 44 -14.90 -13.09 5.95
C LEU A 44 -15.64 -12.07 6.81
N LYS A 45 -14.89 -11.29 7.60
CA LYS A 45 -15.42 -10.25 8.47
C LYS A 45 -16.33 -9.29 7.69
N ALA A 46 -17.58 -9.17 8.13
CA ALA A 46 -18.62 -8.45 7.40
C ALA A 46 -18.30 -6.95 7.25
N GLU A 47 -17.66 -6.36 8.26
CA GLU A 47 -17.23 -4.95 8.26
C GLU A 47 -16.18 -4.64 7.17
N LEU A 48 -15.48 -5.65 6.66
CA LEU A 48 -14.51 -5.48 5.57
C LEU A 48 -15.18 -5.42 4.19
N ILE A 49 -16.40 -5.92 4.06
CA ILE A 49 -17.09 -6.07 2.77
C ILE A 49 -18.49 -5.45 2.74
N SER A 50 -18.90 -4.78 3.81
CA SER A 50 -20.18 -4.08 3.91
C SER A 50 -20.09 -2.94 4.91
N ASN A 51 -21.14 -2.12 5.00
CA ASN A 51 -21.22 -0.99 5.93
C ASN A 51 -21.73 -1.38 7.33
N VAL A 52 -21.73 -2.66 7.68
CA VAL A 52 -22.16 -3.12 9.01
C VAL A 52 -21.00 -3.08 10.00
N GLY A 53 -21.31 -2.88 11.28
CA GLY A 53 -20.32 -2.87 12.35
C GLY A 53 -19.47 -1.60 12.41
N GLU A 54 -18.62 -1.52 13.44
CA GLU A 54 -17.65 -0.44 13.63
C GLU A 54 -16.41 -0.64 12.74
N LYS A 55 -15.75 0.46 12.38
CA LYS A 55 -14.52 0.47 11.57
C LYS A 55 -14.69 -0.24 10.22
N ASN A 56 -15.89 -0.12 9.67
CA ASN A 56 -16.25 -0.76 8.42
C ASN A 56 -15.60 -0.07 7.20
N VAL A 57 -15.76 -0.70 6.04
CA VAL A 57 -15.15 -0.25 4.78
C VAL A 57 -15.66 1.11 4.29
N GLU A 58 -16.90 1.51 4.61
CA GLU A 58 -17.45 2.84 4.28
C GLU A 58 -16.80 3.93 5.14
N GLN A 59 -16.61 3.67 6.43
CA GLN A 59 -15.90 4.58 7.32
C GLN A 59 -14.43 4.73 6.91
N LEU A 60 -13.80 3.63 6.49
CA LEU A 60 -12.44 3.63 5.94
C LEU A 60 -12.35 4.43 4.63
N SER A 61 -13.28 4.23 3.68
CA SER A 61 -13.29 4.97 2.41
C SER A 61 -13.48 6.48 2.64
N SER A 62 -14.33 6.82 3.60
CA SER A 62 -14.57 8.20 4.05
C SER A 62 -13.29 8.81 4.61
N LEU A 63 -12.59 8.13 5.52
CA LEU A 63 -11.32 8.59 6.07
C LEU A 63 -10.27 8.83 4.96
N ILE A 64 -10.09 7.86 4.05
CA ILE A 64 -9.13 7.97 2.94
C ILE A 64 -9.45 9.17 2.05
N SER A 65 -10.73 9.42 1.80
CA SER A 65 -11.22 10.53 0.99
C SER A 65 -11.01 11.87 1.69
N THR A 66 -11.35 11.97 2.99
CA THR A 66 -11.19 13.18 3.80
C THR A 66 -9.73 13.58 3.97
N GLU A 67 -8.80 12.62 4.07
CA GLU A 67 -7.36 12.94 4.08
C GLU A 67 -6.86 13.52 2.74
N GLY A 68 -7.63 13.35 1.67
CA GLY A 68 -7.33 13.91 0.35
C GLY A 68 -6.51 12.99 -0.55
N THR A 69 -6.58 11.66 -0.38
CA THR A 69 -6.06 10.74 -1.40
C THR A 69 -7.02 10.74 -2.58
N LYS A 70 -6.54 11.13 -3.77
CA LYS A 70 -7.39 11.16 -4.98
C LYS A 70 -7.83 9.75 -5.37
N THR A 71 -9.12 9.57 -5.68
CA THR A 71 -9.69 8.31 -6.18
C THR A 71 -8.90 7.73 -7.36
N SER A 72 -8.41 8.59 -8.27
CA SER A 72 -7.59 8.15 -9.41
C SER A 72 -6.25 7.56 -9.02
N GLN A 73 -5.64 7.97 -7.90
CA GLN A 73 -4.42 7.34 -7.39
C GLN A 73 -4.73 5.98 -6.79
N ILE A 74 -5.82 5.87 -6.02
CA ILE A 74 -6.25 4.60 -5.42
C ILE A 74 -6.55 3.57 -6.51
N ARG A 75 -7.29 3.98 -7.55
CA ARG A 75 -7.60 3.13 -8.71
C ARG A 75 -6.34 2.62 -9.42
N LYS A 76 -5.30 3.44 -9.60
CA LYS A 76 -4.03 2.97 -10.21
C LYS A 76 -3.38 1.81 -9.44
N PHE A 77 -3.39 1.88 -8.10
CA PHE A 77 -2.87 0.80 -7.26
C PHE A 77 -3.76 -0.43 -7.31
N TYR A 78 -5.07 -0.22 -7.26
CA TYR A 78 -6.05 -1.29 -7.41
C TYR A 78 -5.92 -2.02 -8.76
N ASP A 79 -5.82 -1.30 -9.86
CA ASP A 79 -5.65 -1.88 -11.19
C ASP A 79 -4.36 -2.71 -11.30
N SER A 80 -3.29 -2.22 -10.68
CA SER A 80 -2.01 -2.96 -10.62
C SER A 80 -2.15 -4.23 -9.77
N PHE A 81 -2.82 -4.14 -8.62
CA PHE A 81 -3.14 -5.27 -7.76
C PHE A 81 -4.01 -6.31 -8.48
N ILE A 82 -5.07 -5.89 -9.18
CA ILE A 82 -5.97 -6.79 -9.91
C ILE A 82 -5.25 -7.49 -11.05
N LYS A 83 -4.35 -6.82 -11.77
CA LYS A 83 -3.50 -7.47 -12.77
C LYS A 83 -2.66 -8.60 -12.15
N SER A 84 -2.03 -8.33 -11.01
CA SER A 84 -1.31 -9.37 -10.24
C SER A 84 -2.22 -10.49 -9.77
N TYR A 85 -3.42 -10.17 -9.27
CA TYR A 85 -4.39 -11.16 -8.81
C TYR A 85 -4.94 -12.04 -9.93
N ASN A 86 -5.25 -11.47 -11.10
CA ASN A 86 -5.74 -12.24 -12.25
C ASN A 86 -4.66 -13.19 -12.79
N ASN A 87 -3.39 -12.80 -12.73
CA ASN A 87 -2.27 -13.69 -13.04
C ASN A 87 -2.15 -14.83 -12.03
N PHE A 88 -2.59 -14.65 -10.78
CA PHE A 88 -2.56 -15.69 -9.76
C PHE A 88 -3.60 -16.79 -9.95
N LEU A 89 -4.82 -16.43 -10.36
CA LEU A 89 -5.91 -17.40 -10.54
C LEU A 89 -5.57 -18.51 -11.54
N ASN A 90 -4.70 -18.22 -12.50
CA ASN A 90 -4.35 -19.11 -13.60
C ASN A 90 -3.08 -19.94 -13.33
N ILE A 91 -2.52 -19.91 -12.11
CA ILE A 91 -1.17 -20.41 -11.82
C ILE A 91 -1.14 -21.40 -10.65
N ASP A 92 -0.26 -22.40 -10.79
CA ASP A 92 0.12 -23.41 -9.79
C ASP A 92 0.53 -22.76 -8.44
N SER A 93 0.11 -23.36 -7.32
CA SER A 93 0.49 -22.99 -5.94
C SER A 93 1.99 -22.85 -5.74
N LYS A 94 2.82 -23.50 -6.57
CA LYS A 94 4.28 -23.35 -6.51
C LYS A 94 4.79 -21.92 -6.81
N LYS A 95 3.96 -21.02 -7.33
CA LYS A 95 4.35 -19.63 -7.61
C LYS A 95 3.89 -18.61 -6.57
N GLU A 96 3.39 -19.01 -5.40
CA GLU A 96 2.94 -18.08 -4.35
C GLU A 96 4.00 -17.02 -3.99
N ASN A 97 5.27 -17.41 -3.90
CA ASN A 97 6.37 -16.49 -3.62
C ASN A 97 6.48 -15.35 -4.66
N VAL A 98 6.17 -15.61 -5.93
CA VAL A 98 6.17 -14.57 -6.97
C VAL A 98 5.13 -13.50 -6.66
N PHE A 99 3.95 -13.91 -6.18
CA PHE A 99 2.88 -12.98 -5.83
C PHE A 99 3.16 -12.23 -4.53
N LYS A 100 3.76 -12.89 -3.53
CA LYS A 100 4.27 -12.21 -2.33
C LYS A 100 5.26 -11.10 -2.70
N VAL A 101 6.19 -11.38 -3.63
CA VAL A 101 7.13 -10.36 -4.15
C VAL A 101 6.40 -9.23 -4.87
N GLN A 102 5.38 -9.53 -5.69
CA GLN A 102 4.58 -8.48 -6.35
C GLN A 102 3.84 -7.58 -5.34
N LEU A 103 3.31 -8.15 -4.25
CA LEU A 103 2.72 -7.36 -3.18
C LEU A 103 3.76 -6.45 -2.50
N LEU A 104 4.97 -6.95 -2.25
CA LEU A 104 6.07 -6.13 -1.70
C LEU A 104 6.44 -4.97 -2.64
N ILE A 105 6.48 -5.21 -3.96
CA ILE A 105 6.71 -4.15 -4.95
C ILE A 105 5.60 -3.10 -4.90
N LEU A 106 4.33 -3.51 -4.85
CA LEU A 106 3.20 -2.59 -4.72
C LEU A 106 3.27 -1.77 -3.43
N LYS A 107 3.65 -2.38 -2.30
CA LYS A 107 3.90 -1.63 -1.04
C LYS A 107 4.97 -0.56 -1.22
N ALA A 108 6.10 -0.91 -1.85
CA ALA A 108 7.18 0.04 -2.11
C ALA A 108 6.73 1.20 -3.02
N GLN A 109 5.88 0.93 -4.02
CA GLN A 109 5.29 1.97 -4.87
C GLN A 109 4.34 2.91 -4.11
N VAL A 110 3.58 2.38 -3.15
CA VAL A 110 2.73 3.17 -2.26
C VAL A 110 3.58 4.03 -1.33
N GLU A 111 4.64 3.48 -0.73
CA GLU A 111 5.61 4.22 0.09
C GLU A 111 6.22 5.40 -0.68
N TYR A 112 6.68 5.14 -1.90
CA TYR A 112 7.21 6.18 -2.78
C TYR A 112 6.17 7.26 -3.10
N SER A 113 4.93 6.85 -3.38
CA SER A 113 3.84 7.79 -3.67
C SER A 113 3.43 8.60 -2.44
N TYR A 114 3.53 8.02 -1.24
CA TYR A 114 3.29 8.70 0.03
C TYR A 114 4.37 9.75 0.27
N ALA A 115 5.64 9.41 0.07
CA ALA A 115 6.76 10.35 0.15
C ALA A 115 6.61 11.53 -0.84
N ARG A 116 6.02 11.27 -2.02
CA ARG A 116 5.67 12.29 -3.03
C ARG A 116 4.35 13.03 -2.73
N ARG A 117 3.71 12.78 -1.59
CA ARG A 117 2.43 13.37 -1.14
C ARG A 117 1.23 13.09 -2.06
N ASN A 118 1.34 12.09 -2.95
CA ASN A 118 0.28 11.67 -3.87
C ASN A 118 -0.79 10.81 -3.17
N VAL A 119 -0.38 10.05 -2.15
CA VAL A 119 -1.27 9.28 -1.27
C VAL A 119 -1.07 9.71 0.17
N LYS A 120 -2.09 9.52 1.01
CA LYS A 120 -2.11 9.95 2.41
C LYS A 120 -1.94 8.77 3.35
N GLN A 121 -1.81 9.09 4.64
CA GLN A 121 -1.43 8.13 5.66
C GLN A 121 -2.46 6.99 5.78
N ALA A 122 -3.76 7.28 5.74
CA ALA A 122 -4.81 6.27 5.81
C ALA A 122 -4.74 5.25 4.67
N PHE A 123 -4.47 5.68 3.44
CA PHE A 123 -4.34 4.75 2.32
C PHE A 123 -3.06 3.92 2.41
N LYS A 124 -1.95 4.54 2.85
CA LYS A 124 -0.70 3.83 3.10
C LYS A 124 -0.90 2.75 4.17
N ASP A 125 -1.50 3.10 5.30
CA ASP A 125 -1.74 2.18 6.41
C ASP A 125 -2.71 1.05 6.02
N PHE A 126 -3.72 1.35 5.20
CA PHE A 126 -4.57 0.33 4.58
C PHE A 126 -3.73 -0.68 3.80
N ILE A 127 -2.92 -0.23 2.84
CA ILE A 127 -2.10 -1.13 2.02
C ILE A 127 -1.12 -1.91 2.89
N ASP A 128 -0.40 -1.23 3.79
CA ASP A 128 0.63 -1.86 4.60
C ASP A 128 0.08 -2.99 5.46
N ASN A 129 -0.98 -2.70 6.20
CA ASN A 129 -1.61 -3.67 7.08
C ASN A 129 -2.15 -4.88 6.33
N ARG A 130 -2.96 -4.65 5.29
CA ARG A 130 -3.62 -5.76 4.57
C ARG A 130 -2.61 -6.59 3.79
N PHE A 131 -1.61 -5.96 3.17
CA PHE A 131 -0.62 -6.69 2.38
C PHE A 131 0.30 -7.49 3.29
N ASP A 132 0.66 -6.96 4.46
CA ASP A 132 1.46 -7.71 5.43
C ASP A 132 0.73 -8.94 5.97
N LEU A 133 -0.58 -8.84 6.22
CA LEU A 133 -1.38 -10.00 6.60
C LEU A 133 -1.31 -11.09 5.52
N VAL A 134 -1.53 -10.75 4.26
CA VAL A 134 -1.46 -11.72 3.15
C VAL A 134 -0.05 -12.31 2.98
N ILE A 135 0.99 -11.47 2.98
CA ILE A 135 2.38 -11.91 2.75
C ILE A 135 2.84 -12.88 3.84
N LYS A 136 2.49 -12.60 5.10
CA LYS A 136 2.88 -13.41 6.26
C LYS A 136 1.96 -14.61 6.50
N SER A 137 0.85 -14.71 5.78
CA SER A 137 -0.12 -15.78 5.95
C SER A 137 0.40 -17.14 5.45
N ASP A 138 0.11 -18.17 6.24
CA ASP A 138 0.21 -19.59 5.86
C ASP A 138 -0.95 -20.02 4.96
N LYS A 139 -2.04 -19.25 4.90
CA LYS A 139 -3.22 -19.47 4.06
C LYS A 139 -3.28 -18.43 2.93
N PHE A 140 -2.13 -18.17 2.29
CA PHE A 140 -1.96 -17.11 1.29
C PHE A 140 -3.10 -17.03 0.26
N ARG A 141 -3.51 -18.16 -0.33
CA ARG A 141 -4.61 -18.22 -1.31
C ARG A 141 -5.93 -17.63 -0.80
N ASN A 142 -6.29 -17.93 0.44
CA ASN A 142 -7.55 -17.47 1.03
C ASN A 142 -7.44 -15.99 1.38
N ASP A 143 -6.36 -15.60 2.05
CA ASP A 143 -6.16 -14.21 2.46
C ASP A 143 -6.00 -13.28 1.26
N PHE A 144 -5.39 -13.74 0.17
CA PHE A 144 -5.27 -12.97 -1.07
C PHE A 144 -6.63 -12.77 -1.75
N LYS A 145 -7.52 -13.77 -1.72
CA LYS A 145 -8.92 -13.63 -2.15
C LYS A 145 -9.68 -12.64 -1.25
N ALA A 146 -9.54 -12.75 0.06
CA ALA A 146 -10.17 -11.84 1.01
C ALA A 146 -9.71 -10.39 0.83
N LEU A 147 -8.40 -10.18 0.63
CA LEU A 147 -7.84 -8.87 0.29
C LEU A 147 -8.48 -8.32 -0.99
N LYS A 148 -8.60 -9.14 -2.03
CA LYS A 148 -9.23 -8.74 -3.29
C LYS A 148 -10.66 -8.28 -3.07
N SER A 149 -11.47 -9.03 -2.33
CA SER A 149 -12.84 -8.64 -1.98
C SER A 149 -12.89 -7.34 -1.17
N HIS A 150 -12.05 -7.20 -0.15
CA HIS A 150 -12.01 -5.97 0.67
C HIS A 150 -11.60 -4.75 -0.15
N PHE A 151 -10.60 -4.89 -1.04
CA PHE A 151 -10.13 -3.79 -1.88
C PHE A 151 -11.18 -3.42 -2.94
N GLU A 152 -11.88 -4.39 -3.53
CA GLU A 152 -13.02 -4.13 -4.42
C GLU A 152 -14.12 -3.31 -3.76
N VAL A 153 -14.51 -3.71 -2.54
CA VAL A 153 -15.55 -2.99 -1.81
C VAL A 153 -15.07 -1.60 -1.41
N LEU A 154 -13.81 -1.44 -0.99
CA LEU A 154 -13.22 -0.11 -0.76
C LEU A 154 -13.37 0.79 -2.00
N ILE A 155 -13.03 0.28 -3.18
CA ILE A 155 -13.18 1.02 -4.45
C ILE A 155 -14.63 1.39 -4.75
N ALA A 156 -15.58 0.50 -4.41
CA ALA A 156 -17.01 0.75 -4.61
C ALA A 156 -17.55 1.88 -3.72
N TYR A 157 -17.02 2.01 -2.49
CA TYR A 157 -17.39 3.07 -1.56
C TYR A 157 -16.61 4.38 -1.74
N LEU A 158 -15.64 4.45 -2.67
CA LEU A 158 -14.99 5.72 -2.99
C LEU A 158 -15.94 6.62 -3.79
N PRO A 159 -15.96 7.94 -3.52
CA PRO A 159 -16.77 8.87 -4.28
C PRO A 159 -16.41 8.83 -5.78
N LYS A 160 -17.45 8.85 -6.62
CA LYS A 160 -17.31 9.06 -8.07
C LYS A 160 -16.95 10.52 -8.30
N ASN A 161 -15.67 10.78 -8.56
CA ASN A 161 -15.19 12.09 -9.02
C ASN A 161 -15.31 12.18 -10.53
#